data_AF-A0A485ATP7-F1
#
_entry.id   AF-A0A485ATP7-F1
#
_cell.length_a   1.000
_cell.length_b   1.000
_cell.length_c   1.000
_cell.angle_alpha   90.00
_cell.angle_beta   90.00
_cell.angle_gamma   90.00
#
_symmetry.space_group_name_H-M   'P 1'
#
loop_
_entity.id
_entity.type
_entity.pdbx_description
1 polymer ?
#
loop_
_entity_poly.entity_id
_entity_poly.type
_entity_poly.pdbx_seq_one_letter_code
_entity_poly.pdbx_strand_id
1 'polypeptide(L)'
;MDFCRAGKAVTVVDNSASVLASLMPPEVSSRLQHRLTDMGIHLLLKSQLQGLEQTTTDIRASFDRDRHVEVDAVVAATGLRPETALARMAGLEINRGVKVDSTLQTSNPHIYALGDCAEINGA
;
A
#
# COMPACT_ATOMS: atom_id res chain seq x y z
N MET A 1 2.32 -2.95 13.25
CA MET A 1 2.77 -3.19 14.64
C MET A 1 1.92 -2.42 15.65
N ASP A 2 1.55 -1.16 15.39
CA ASP A 2 0.84 -0.34 16.37
C ASP A 2 -0.54 -0.85 16.78
N PHE A 3 -1.34 -1.40 15.85
CA PHE A 3 -2.62 -2.04 16.20
C PHE A 3 -2.45 -3.23 17.17
N CYS A 4 -1.44 -4.07 16.94
CA CYS A 4 -1.12 -5.19 17.84
C CYS A 4 -0.66 -4.68 19.21
N ARG A 5 0.20 -3.65 19.25
CA ARG A 5 0.62 -2.99 20.51
C ARG A 5 -0.54 -2.33 21.26
N ALA A 6 -1.56 -1.89 20.54
CA ALA A 6 -2.82 -1.37 21.09
C ALA A 6 -3.81 -2.47 21.50
N GLY A 7 -3.41 -3.75 21.49
CA GLY A 7 -4.21 -4.89 21.92
C GLY A 7 -5.26 -5.35 20.91
N LYS A 8 -5.13 -5.01 19.63
CA LYS A 8 -6.03 -5.48 18.57
C LYS A 8 -5.54 -6.80 17.98
N ALA A 9 -6.48 -7.68 17.64
CA ALA A 9 -6.20 -8.82 16.77
C ALA A 9 -5.94 -8.29 15.35
N VAL A 10 -4.83 -8.71 14.73
CA VAL A 10 -4.41 -8.20 13.43
C VAL A 10 -4.15 -9.35 12.47
N THR A 11 -4.84 -9.30 11.33
CA THR A 11 -4.51 -10.10 10.15
C THR A 11 -3.96 -9.18 9.07
N VAL A 12 -2.74 -9.45 8.60
CA VAL A 12 -2.16 -8.78 7.43
C VAL A 12 -2.35 -9.67 6.23
N VAL A 13 -2.92 -9.11 5.16
CA VAL A 13 -3.13 -9.82 3.89
C VAL A 13 -2.24 -9.21 2.83
N ASP A 14 -1.59 -10.05 2.03
CA ASP A 14 -0.81 -9.62 0.86
C ASP A 14 -0.90 -10.68 -0.25
N ASN A 15 -0.94 -10.24 -1.51
CA ASN A 15 -0.88 -11.15 -2.66
C ASN A 15 0.54 -11.71 -2.88
N SER A 16 1.53 -11.05 -2.30
CA SER A 16 2.94 -11.41 -2.40
C SER A 16 3.28 -12.62 -1.54
N ALA A 17 4.37 -13.30 -1.89
CA ALA A 17 4.89 -14.43 -1.13
C ALA A 17 5.52 -14.03 0.21
N SER A 18 5.82 -12.75 0.40
CA SER A 18 6.52 -12.23 1.55
C SER A 18 6.13 -10.79 1.86
N VAL A 19 6.31 -10.34 3.10
CA VAL A 19 6.08 -8.93 3.46
C VAL A 19 7.14 -8.03 2.82
N LEU A 20 6.78 -6.81 2.42
CA LEU A 20 7.72 -5.85 1.82
C LEU A 20 8.48 -6.43 0.60
N ALA A 21 7.84 -7.28 -0.20
CA ALA A 21 8.47 -8.00 -1.31
C ALA A 21 9.12 -7.09 -2.38
N SER A 22 8.64 -5.85 -2.53
CA SER A 22 9.22 -4.85 -3.45
C SER A 22 10.42 -4.09 -2.86
N LEU A 23 10.64 -4.19 -1.54
CA LEU A 23 11.66 -3.42 -0.82
C LEU A 23 12.78 -4.28 -0.24
N MET A 24 12.53 -5.57 -0.02
CA MET A 24 13.47 -6.44 0.69
C MET A 24 13.61 -7.80 0.01
N PRO A 25 14.83 -8.38 0.00
CA PRO A 25 15.04 -9.78 -0.37
C PRO A 25 14.29 -10.76 0.55
N PRO A 26 13.96 -11.98 0.08
CA PRO A 26 13.19 -12.96 0.85
C PRO A 26 13.78 -13.30 2.21
N GLU A 27 15.11 -13.34 2.34
CA GLU A 27 15.80 -13.71 3.59
C GLU A 27 15.58 -12.67 4.68
N VAL A 28 15.57 -11.38 4.31
CA VAL A 28 15.31 -10.26 5.22
C VAL A 28 13.82 -10.22 5.58
N SER A 29 12.97 -10.39 4.57
CA SER A 29 11.52 -10.43 4.77
C SER A 29 11.08 -11.57 5.69
N SER A 30 11.69 -12.76 5.57
CA SER A 30 11.43 -13.91 6.43
C SER A 30 11.66 -13.62 7.91
N ARG A 31 12.74 -12.89 8.25
CA ARG A 31 13.00 -12.47 9.63
C ARG A 31 11.91 -11.54 10.15
N LEU A 32 11.46 -10.58 9.33
CA LEU A 32 10.37 -9.69 9.71
C LEU A 32 9.05 -10.46 9.89
N GLN A 33 8.74 -11.40 8.98
CA GLN A 33 7.55 -12.26 9.10
C GLN A 33 7.55 -13.02 10.42
N HIS A 34 8.68 -13.66 10.75
CA HIS A 34 8.80 -14.41 12.00
C HIS A 34 8.52 -13.51 13.21
N ARG A 35 9.09 -12.31 13.25
CA ARG A 35 8.84 -11.35 14.33
C ARG A 35 7.39 -10.88 14.40
N LEU A 36 6.73 -10.64 13.26
CA LEU A 36 5.32 -10.27 13.24
C LEU A 36 4.44 -11.41 13.75
N THR A 37 4.73 -12.65 13.35
CA THR A 37 4.02 -13.83 13.84
C THR A 37 4.26 -14.10 15.32
N ASP A 38 5.49 -13.92 15.82
CA ASP A 38 5.82 -14.01 17.26
C ASP A 38 5.03 -12.99 18.11
N MET A 39 4.71 -11.83 17.53
CA MET A 39 3.86 -10.82 18.15
C MET A 39 2.36 -11.18 18.12
N GLY A 40 1.98 -12.30 17.51
CA GLY A 40 0.59 -12.74 17.37
C GLY A 40 -0.14 -12.17 16.15
N ILE A 41 0.58 -11.55 15.19
CA ILE A 41 -0.03 -11.06 13.95
C ILE A 41 -0.21 -12.24 13.00
N HIS A 42 -1.43 -12.44 12.51
CA HIS A 42 -1.73 -13.45 11.51
C HIS A 42 -1.33 -12.93 10.11
N LEU A 43 -0.52 -13.69 9.38
CA LEU A 43 -0.06 -13.32 8.04
C LEU A 43 -0.74 -14.20 6.99
N LEU A 44 -1.62 -13.60 6.20
CA LEU A 44 -2.33 -14.23 5.08
C LEU A 44 -1.66 -13.80 3.77
N LEU A 45 -0.50 -14.38 3.49
CA LEU A 45 0.30 -14.13 2.29
C LEU A 45 -0.16 -14.98 1.10
N LYS A 46 0.28 -14.66 -0.12
CA LYS A 46 -0.18 -15.29 -1.37
C LYS A 46 -1.71 -15.34 -1.45
N SER A 47 -2.35 -14.29 -0.98
CA SER A 47 -3.80 -14.25 -0.81
C SER A 47 -4.35 -12.98 -1.44
N GLN A 48 -5.30 -13.15 -2.35
CA GLN A 48 -5.91 -12.01 -3.05
C GLN A 48 -7.29 -11.76 -2.48
N LEU A 49 -7.51 -10.56 -1.94
CA LEU A 49 -8.83 -10.10 -1.53
C LEU A 49 -9.74 -10.00 -2.77
N GLN A 50 -10.86 -10.71 -2.75
CA GLN A 50 -11.87 -10.74 -3.81
C GLN A 50 -13.05 -9.82 -3.51
N GLY A 51 -13.38 -9.63 -2.23
CA GLY A 51 -14.50 -8.78 -1.85
C GLY A 51 -14.57 -8.53 -0.35
N LEU A 52 -15.27 -7.45 -0.01
CA LEU A 52 -15.64 -7.08 1.34
C LEU A 52 -17.17 -6.96 1.38
N GLU A 53 -17.78 -7.61 2.36
CA GLU A 53 -19.22 -7.57 2.58
C GLU A 53 -19.51 -7.17 4.02
N GLN A 54 -20.33 -6.13 4.19
CA GLN A 54 -20.82 -5.75 5.51
C GLN A 54 -21.88 -6.77 5.95
N THR A 55 -21.63 -7.46 7.06
CA THR A 55 -22.59 -8.32 7.74
C THR A 55 -23.34 -7.53 8.82
N THR A 56 -24.23 -8.19 9.57
CA THR A 56 -25.03 -7.55 10.62
C THR A 56 -24.17 -6.88 11.70
N THR A 57 -23.01 -7.45 12.03
CA THR A 57 -22.13 -6.96 13.10
C THR A 57 -20.71 -6.67 12.63
N ASP A 58 -20.24 -7.38 11.61
CA ASP A 58 -18.82 -7.40 11.21
C ASP A 58 -18.66 -7.21 9.70
N ILE A 59 -17.42 -7.21 9.23
CA ILE A 59 -17.07 -7.22 7.80
C ILE A 59 -16.53 -8.60 7.45
N ARG A 60 -17.13 -9.26 6.47
CA ARG A 60 -16.59 -10.47 5.87
C ARG A 60 -15.64 -10.10 4.74
N ALA A 61 -14.37 -10.46 4.88
CA ALA A 61 -13.38 -10.37 3.82
C ALA A 61 -13.19 -11.73 3.16
N SER A 62 -13.45 -11.79 1.85
CA SER A 62 -13.35 -13.02 1.05
C SER A 62 -12.10 -12.97 0.18
N PHE A 63 -11.38 -14.08 0.11
CA PHE A 63 -10.13 -14.23 -0.63
C PHE A 63 -10.23 -15.30 -1.71
N ASP A 64 -9.17 -15.46 -2.49
CA ASP A 64 -8.99 -16.60 -3.36
C ASP A 64 -9.05 -17.94 -2.59
N ARG A 65 -9.47 -18.99 -3.30
CA ARG A 65 -9.62 -20.37 -2.78
C ARG A 65 -10.65 -20.49 -1.66
N ASP A 66 -11.74 -19.73 -1.76
CA ASP A 66 -12.92 -19.76 -0.86
C ASP A 66 -12.61 -19.51 0.62
N ARG A 67 -11.47 -18.87 0.91
CA ARG A 67 -11.10 -18.46 2.26
C ARG A 67 -11.81 -17.16 2.62
N HIS A 68 -12.17 -17.02 3.88
CA HIS A 68 -12.74 -15.79 4.42
C HIS A 68 -12.28 -15.55 5.85
N VAL A 69 -12.30 -14.28 6.27
CA VAL A 69 -12.14 -13.86 7.67
C VAL A 69 -13.21 -12.85 8.02
N GLU A 70 -13.66 -12.86 9.27
CA GLU A 70 -14.59 -11.87 9.81
C GLU A 70 -13.79 -10.90 10.69
N VAL A 71 -13.99 -9.59 10.48
CA VAL A 71 -13.25 -8.52 11.16
C VAL A 71 -14.15 -7.33 11.44
N ASP A 72 -13.89 -6.60 12.53
CA ASP A 72 -14.63 -5.37 12.85
C ASP A 72 -14.24 -4.18 11.94
N ALA A 73 -13.04 -4.22 11.36
CA ALA A 73 -12.48 -3.12 10.56
C ALA A 73 -11.48 -3.61 9.50
N VAL A 74 -11.40 -2.87 8.39
CA VAL A 74 -10.43 -3.10 7.32
C VAL A 74 -9.60 -1.84 7.09
N VAL A 75 -8.28 -2.02 7.03
CA VAL A 75 -7.33 -0.94 6.68
C VAL A 75 -6.72 -1.25 5.31
N ALA A 76 -7.03 -0.42 4.32
CA ALA A 76 -6.44 -0.52 2.98
C ALA A 76 -5.08 0.19 2.94
N ALA A 77 -3.99 -0.57 3.03
CA ALA A 77 -2.62 -0.07 2.96
C ALA A 77 -1.85 -0.66 1.75
N THR A 78 -2.48 -0.63 0.57
CA THR A 78 -2.02 -1.35 -0.64
C THR A 78 -1.00 -0.59 -1.49
N GLY A 79 -0.67 0.64 -1.11
CA GLY A 79 0.32 1.48 -1.79
C GLY A 79 -0.13 2.93 -1.94
N LEU A 80 0.75 3.74 -2.52
CA LEU A 80 0.50 5.16 -2.79
C LEU A 80 0.58 5.41 -4.30
N ARG A 81 -0.28 6.31 -4.79
CA ARG A 81 -0.26 6.82 -6.16
C ARG A 81 -0.14 8.34 -6.10
N PRO A 82 0.78 8.97 -6.86
CA PRO A 82 0.88 10.42 -6.92
C PRO A 82 -0.44 11.08 -7.35
N GLU A 83 -0.82 12.14 -6.65
CA GLU A 83 -1.97 12.97 -7.02
C GLU A 83 -1.56 13.97 -8.12
N THR A 84 -2.18 13.86 -9.29
CA THR A 84 -1.78 14.57 -10.52
C THR A 84 -2.91 15.40 -11.14
N ALA A 85 -4.12 15.40 -10.54
CA ALA A 85 -5.30 16.04 -11.13
C ALA A 85 -5.08 17.54 -11.37
N LEU A 86 -4.57 18.27 -10.37
CA LEU A 86 -4.31 19.70 -10.49
C LEU A 86 -3.23 20.01 -11.55
N ALA A 87 -2.15 19.24 -11.58
CA ALA A 87 -1.09 19.38 -12.57
C ALA A 87 -1.61 19.15 -13.99
N ARG A 88 -2.45 18.13 -14.18
CA ARG A 88 -3.12 17.84 -15.44
C ARG A 88 -4.02 18.99 -15.89
N MET A 89 -4.83 19.53 -14.98
CA MET A 89 -5.72 20.67 -15.26
C MET A 89 -4.93 21.93 -15.62
N ALA A 90 -3.76 22.12 -15.02
CA ALA A 90 -2.85 23.21 -15.34
C ALA A 90 -2.06 23.02 -16.65
N GLY A 91 -2.28 21.90 -17.37
CA GLY A 91 -1.58 21.61 -18.64
C GLY A 91 -0.12 21.18 -18.46
N LEU A 92 0.26 20.73 -17.26
CA LEU A 92 1.62 20.25 -16.99
C LEU A 92 1.84 18.84 -17.54
N GLU A 93 3.08 18.54 -17.93
CA GLU A 93 3.47 17.17 -18.26
C GLU A 93 3.41 16.27 -17.02
N ILE A 94 2.80 15.10 -17.18
CA ILE A 94 2.63 14.10 -16.11
C ILE A 94 2.86 12.69 -16.66
N ASN A 95 3.21 11.75 -15.78
CA ASN A 95 3.23 10.31 -16.05
C ASN A 95 2.70 9.54 -14.82
N ARG A 96 3.58 8.90 -14.04
CA ARG A 96 3.24 8.36 -12.71
C ARG A 96 3.01 9.49 -11.73
N GLY A 97 3.81 10.55 -11.80
CA GLY A 97 3.68 11.81 -11.05
C GLY A 97 3.74 13.04 -11.95
N VAL A 98 3.89 14.22 -11.33
CA VAL A 98 4.17 15.49 -12.02
C VAL A 98 5.61 15.46 -12.49
N LYS A 99 5.83 15.51 -13.80
CA LYS A 99 7.19 15.42 -14.35
C LYS A 99 7.96 16.69 -14.00
N VAL A 100 9.13 16.50 -13.43
CA VAL A 100 10.08 17.57 -13.14
C VAL A 100 11.50 17.20 -13.56
N ASP A 101 12.31 18.21 -13.80
CA ASP A 101 13.75 18.05 -14.00
C ASP A 101 14.51 17.90 -12.66
N SER A 102 15.84 17.80 -12.73
CA SER A 102 16.71 17.69 -11.54
C SER A 102 16.70 18.94 -10.64
N THR A 103 16.13 20.05 -11.12
CA THR A 103 15.95 21.30 -10.37
C THR A 103 14.51 21.45 -9.85
N LEU A 104 13.68 20.40 -10.00
CA LEU A 104 12.28 20.33 -9.58
C LEU A 104 11.32 21.18 -10.44
N GLN A 105 11.78 21.69 -11.59
CA GLN A 105 10.99 22.50 -12.49
C GLN A 105 10.08 21.62 -13.34
N THR A 106 8.81 21.99 -13.47
CA THR A 106 7.83 21.30 -14.34
C THR A 106 7.98 21.74 -15.80
N SER A 107 7.10 21.28 -16.69
CA SER A 107 7.01 21.80 -18.07
C SER A 107 6.64 23.30 -18.15
N ASN A 108 6.17 23.90 -17.06
CA ASN A 108 6.00 25.35 -16.94
C ASN A 108 7.15 25.97 -16.12
N PRO A 109 7.86 26.98 -16.64
CA PRO A 109 9.06 27.52 -15.99
C PRO A 109 8.80 28.22 -14.64
N HIS A 110 7.54 28.53 -14.34
CA HIS A 110 7.12 29.18 -13.10
C HIS A 110 6.47 28.22 -12.09
N ILE A 111 6.35 26.94 -12.42
CA ILE A 111 5.72 25.93 -11.56
C ILE A 111 6.72 24.81 -11.27
N TYR A 112 6.81 24.44 -9.99
CA TYR A 112 7.71 23.43 -9.45
C TYR A 112 6.89 22.41 -8.66
N ALA A 113 7.38 21.17 -8.58
CA ALA A 113 6.76 20.11 -7.78
C ALA A 113 7.84 19.31 -7.01
N LEU A 114 7.51 18.87 -5.80
CA LEU A 114 8.39 18.10 -4.93
C LEU A 114 7.60 17.14 -4.03
N GLY A 115 8.28 16.14 -3.48
CA GLY A 115 7.66 15.12 -2.63
C GLY A 115 6.93 14.05 -3.44
N ASP A 116 6.00 13.35 -2.80
CA ASP A 116 5.34 12.16 -3.37
C ASP A 116 4.58 12.40 -4.68
N CYS A 117 4.24 13.66 -4.99
CA CYS A 117 3.58 14.00 -6.25
C CYS A 117 4.54 14.10 -7.43
N ALA A 118 5.85 14.28 -7.19
CA ALA A 118 6.84 14.56 -8.22
C ALA A 118 7.48 13.29 -8.79
N GLU A 119 7.72 13.30 -10.10
CA GLU A 119 8.44 12.28 -10.85
C GLU A 119 9.68 12.92 -11.46
N ILE A 120 10.85 12.64 -10.89
CA ILE A 120 12.12 13.24 -11.31
C ILE A 120 12.71 12.35 -12.41
N ASN A 121 12.95 12.91 -13.60
CA ASN A 121 13.61 12.23 -14.72
C ASN A 121 12.93 10.92 -15.18
N GLY A 122 11.63 10.73 -14.96
CA GLY A 122 10.91 9.55 -15.46
C GLY A 122 11.00 8.29 -14.59
N ALA A 123 11.41 8.43 -13.32
CA ALA A 123 11.47 7.35 -12.32
C ALA A 123 10.45 7.55 -11.19
#